data_AF-A0A841SYJ0-F1
#
_entry.id   AF-A0A841SYJ0-F1
#
_cell.length_a   1.000
_cell.length_b   1.000
_cell.length_c   1.000
_cell.angle_alpha   90.00
_cell.angle_beta   90.00
_cell.angle_gamma   90.00
#
_symmetry.space_group_name_H-M   'P 1'
#
loop_
_entity.id
_entity.type
_entity.pdbx_description
1 polymer ?
#
loop_
_entity_poly.entity_id
_entity_poly.type
_entity_poly.pdbx_seq_one_letter_code
_entity_poly.pdbx_strand_id
1 'polypeptide(L)'
;MLEQFIRQTVALLKYSDVRLRLVETRQVSFNDEEEGTTVYISGSDHFGGSRLEDSTIVQIMLFFGILDAKVDLNFPMLEGKNFTEKYRSLPLNTDEKIIFSQAYRIMRILRNNAIHSMSSTKIENEVIISDGRDKMEITKTGYEILYSLIYQLSVCSSSNKNMFNGLIRSYYDDLIHEIRLLEDKEQAGGLVSFSNGIRLKRFVRYEVMNAEYFVQDSELILKKLYVLPEEFYNWCGIDYQIEFNGSRYLVPIEDMLDRSKVKIAKLEDWII
;
A
#
# COMPACT_ATOMS: atom_id res chain seq x y z
N MET A 1 15.58 19.72 -0.57
CA MET A 1 14.38 20.35 -1.15
C MET A 1 13.34 19.31 -1.54
N LEU A 2 13.69 18.27 -2.33
CA LEU A 2 12.77 17.20 -2.73
C LEU A 2 12.13 16.44 -1.56
N GLU A 3 12.90 16.04 -0.54
CA GLU A 3 12.34 15.39 0.66
C GLU A 3 11.31 16.26 1.38
N GLN A 4 11.59 17.57 1.49
CA GLN A 4 10.67 18.52 2.11
C GLN A 4 9.39 18.66 1.28
N PHE A 5 9.50 18.71 -0.04
CA PHE A 5 8.36 18.73 -0.96
C PHE A 5 7.50 17.46 -0.79
N ILE A 6 8.12 16.27 -0.80
CA ILE A 6 7.40 15.00 -0.58
C ILE A 6 6.68 15.04 0.76
N ARG A 7 7.38 15.39 1.84
CA ARG A 7 6.82 15.44 3.21
C ARG A 7 5.65 16.41 3.31
N GLN A 8 5.77 17.61 2.75
CA GLN A 8 4.70 18.62 2.78
C GLN A 8 3.50 18.20 1.93
N THR A 9 3.72 17.63 0.75
CA THR A 9 2.63 17.18 -0.13
C THR A 9 1.90 15.97 0.45
N VAL A 10 2.62 15.02 1.05
CA VAL A 10 2.05 13.92 1.81
C VAL A 10 1.19 14.44 2.97
N ALA A 11 1.71 15.41 3.73
CA ALA A 11 0.95 15.98 4.85
C ALA A 11 -0.33 16.66 4.34
N LEU A 12 -0.25 17.43 3.26
CA LEU A 12 -1.42 18.02 2.60
C LEU A 12 -2.45 16.96 2.23
N LEU A 13 -2.03 15.87 1.56
CA LEU A 13 -2.93 14.80 1.15
C LEU A 13 -3.55 14.07 2.35
N LYS A 14 -2.78 13.84 3.41
CA LYS A 14 -3.26 13.20 4.65
C LYS A 14 -4.38 13.99 5.32
N TYR A 15 -4.34 15.33 5.26
CA TYR A 15 -5.35 16.22 5.83
C TYR A 15 -6.36 16.75 4.80
N SER A 16 -6.30 16.25 3.57
CA SER A 16 -7.28 16.57 2.53
C SER A 16 -8.46 15.59 2.56
N ASP A 17 -9.48 15.88 1.75
CA ASP A 17 -10.62 14.98 1.54
C ASP A 17 -10.38 13.92 0.45
N VAL A 18 -9.15 13.83 -0.09
CA VAL A 18 -8.79 12.77 -1.04
C VAL A 18 -8.93 11.41 -0.37
N ARG A 19 -9.70 10.54 -0.99
CA ARG A 19 -9.97 9.18 -0.48
C ARG A 19 -8.75 8.29 -0.62
N LEU A 20 -8.18 7.92 0.51
CA LEU A 20 -7.11 6.93 0.62
C LEU A 20 -7.64 5.69 1.36
N ARG A 21 -7.46 4.53 0.75
CA ARG A 21 -7.78 3.20 1.30
C ARG A 21 -6.59 2.67 2.09
N LEU A 22 -6.20 3.40 3.13
CA LEU A 22 -5.07 3.05 3.98
C LEU A 22 -5.40 1.82 4.84
N VAL A 23 -4.34 1.13 5.29
CA VAL A 23 -4.47 0.02 6.24
C VAL A 23 -4.81 0.60 7.60
N GLU A 24 -5.91 0.15 8.19
CA GLU A 24 -6.25 0.47 9.57
C GLU A 24 -5.58 -0.55 10.51
N THR A 25 -4.81 -0.07 11.48
CA THR A 25 -4.24 -0.93 12.54
C THR A 25 -5.01 -0.74 13.84
N ARG A 26 -5.46 -1.84 14.44
CA ARG A 26 -6.19 -1.87 15.71
C ARG A 26 -5.39 -2.68 16.72
N GLN A 27 -4.89 -2.02 17.75
CA GLN A 27 -4.20 -2.73 18.83
C GLN A 27 -5.22 -3.47 19.70
N VAL A 28 -4.90 -4.71 20.04
CA VAL A 28 -5.70 -5.57 20.91
C VAL A 28 -4.80 -6.27 21.92
N SER A 29 -5.33 -6.48 23.12
CA SER A 29 -4.67 -7.23 24.19
C SER A 29 -5.64 -8.24 24.76
N PHE A 30 -5.13 -9.41 25.14
CA PHE A 30 -5.89 -10.34 25.96
C PHE A 30 -5.93 -9.81 27.39
N ASN A 31 -7.11 -9.42 27.87
CA ASN A 31 -7.35 -9.19 29.29
C ASN A 31 -7.99 -10.46 29.86
N ASP A 32 -7.37 -11.05 30.89
CA ASP A 32 -7.89 -12.25 31.53
C ASP A 32 -8.90 -11.92 32.66
N GLU A 33 -9.16 -10.64 32.94
CA GLU A 33 -10.04 -10.18 34.03
C GLU A 33 -11.40 -9.59 33.59
N GLU A 34 -11.63 -9.33 32.29
CA GLU A 34 -12.91 -8.79 31.80
C GLU A 34 -13.33 -9.41 30.47
N GLU A 35 -14.58 -9.88 30.37
CA GLU A 35 -15.24 -10.36 29.13
C GLU A 35 -15.52 -9.23 28.11
N GLY A 36 -14.62 -8.26 27.98
CA GLY A 36 -14.80 -7.08 27.14
C GLY A 36 -13.53 -6.71 26.39
N THR A 37 -13.58 -6.73 25.06
CA THR A 37 -12.53 -6.16 24.21
C THR A 37 -12.79 -4.66 24.05
N THR A 38 -12.00 -3.81 24.72
CA THR A 38 -12.11 -2.35 24.57
C THR A 38 -11.38 -1.89 23.32
N VAL A 39 -12.12 -1.38 22.34
CA VAL A 39 -11.56 -0.77 21.12
C VAL A 39 -11.49 0.75 21.32
N TYR A 40 -10.29 1.31 21.26
CA TYR A 40 -10.10 2.76 21.27
C TYR A 40 -10.15 3.30 19.84
N ILE A 41 -11.13 4.18 19.55
CA ILE A 41 -11.24 4.89 18.28
C ILE A 41 -10.93 6.37 18.53
N SER A 42 -9.92 6.91 17.85
CA SER A 42 -9.67 8.35 17.79
C SER A 42 -9.98 8.86 16.39
N GLY A 43 -10.82 9.88 16.28
CA GLY A 43 -11.16 10.55 15.02
C GLY A 43 -10.89 12.04 15.11
N SER A 44 -10.50 12.65 13.99
CA SER A 44 -10.40 14.10 13.85
C SER A 44 -11.16 14.53 12.60
N ASP A 45 -12.18 15.36 12.79
CA ASP A 45 -12.97 15.91 11.69
C ASP A 45 -12.39 17.26 11.24
N HIS A 46 -12.25 17.44 9.93
CA HIS A 46 -11.95 18.72 9.31
C HIS A 46 -13.17 19.19 8.51
N PHE A 47 -13.73 20.34 8.87
CA PHE A 47 -14.84 20.98 8.15
C PHE A 47 -14.37 22.23 7.42
N GLY A 48 -14.59 22.28 6.10
CA GLY A 48 -14.44 23.49 5.27
C GLY A 48 -13.19 23.48 4.37
N GLY A 49 -13.40 23.61 3.06
CA GLY A 49 -12.35 23.76 2.05
C GLY A 49 -12.85 23.40 0.65
N SER A 50 -12.15 23.88 -0.39
CA SER A 50 -12.31 23.36 -1.76
C SER A 50 -12.01 21.87 -1.74
N ARG A 51 -12.93 21.05 -2.24
CA ARG A 51 -12.82 19.59 -2.20
C ARG A 51 -11.79 19.11 -3.21
N LEU A 52 -10.62 18.67 -2.74
CA LEU A 52 -9.61 18.07 -3.61
C LEU A 52 -10.14 16.78 -4.22
N GLU A 53 -11.03 16.06 -3.51
CA GLU A 53 -11.65 14.83 -4.04
C GLU A 53 -12.38 15.03 -5.36
N ASP A 54 -12.93 16.23 -5.61
CA ASP A 54 -13.67 16.56 -6.82
C ASP A 54 -12.73 16.94 -7.98
N SER A 55 -11.46 17.24 -7.70
CA SER A 55 -10.48 17.67 -8.70
C SER A 55 -9.51 16.57 -9.07
N THR A 56 -9.95 15.66 -9.95
CA THR A 56 -9.14 14.54 -10.46
C THR A 56 -7.79 15.00 -11.02
N ILE A 57 -7.78 16.09 -11.79
CA ILE A 57 -6.54 16.62 -12.40
C ILE A 57 -5.54 17.06 -11.33
N VAL A 58 -5.99 17.78 -10.30
CA VAL A 58 -5.11 18.23 -9.20
C VAL A 58 -4.56 17.04 -8.44
N GLN A 59 -5.40 16.03 -8.15
CA GLN A 59 -4.94 14.79 -7.51
C GLN A 59 -3.84 14.12 -8.35
N ILE A 60 -4.02 13.99 -9.68
CA ILE A 60 -2.99 13.42 -10.56
C ILE A 60 -1.67 14.18 -10.43
N MET A 61 -1.73 15.52 -10.47
CA MET A 61 -0.53 16.34 -10.37
C MET A 61 0.21 16.12 -9.05
N LEU A 62 -0.53 16.06 -7.92
CA LEU A 62 0.05 15.89 -6.60
C LEU A 62 0.71 14.51 -6.46
N PHE A 63 0.00 13.43 -6.79
CA PHE A 63 0.54 12.07 -6.68
C PHE A 63 1.66 11.80 -7.67
N PHE A 64 1.56 12.32 -8.91
CA PHE A 64 2.64 12.20 -9.88
C PHE A 64 3.86 12.99 -9.42
N GLY A 65 3.67 14.21 -8.89
CA GLY A 65 4.76 15.02 -8.35
C GLY A 65 5.50 14.33 -7.20
N ILE A 66 4.76 13.68 -6.29
CA ILE A 66 5.37 12.87 -5.21
C ILE A 66 6.22 11.73 -5.80
N LEU A 67 5.67 10.98 -6.75
CA LEU A 67 6.40 9.87 -7.39
C LEU A 67 7.64 10.37 -8.14
N ASP A 68 7.54 11.44 -8.92
CA ASP A 68 8.65 11.96 -9.70
C ASP A 68 9.76 12.51 -8.80
N ALA A 69 9.40 13.23 -7.73
CA ALA A 69 10.35 13.65 -6.71
C ALA A 69 11.02 12.44 -6.01
N LYS A 70 10.28 11.34 -5.79
CA LYS A 70 10.82 10.11 -5.22
C LYS A 70 11.77 9.39 -6.20
N VAL A 71 11.48 9.40 -7.49
CA VAL A 71 12.39 8.91 -8.54
C VAL A 71 13.70 9.70 -8.49
N ASP A 72 13.62 11.02 -8.47
CA ASP A 72 14.81 11.88 -8.48
C ASP A 72 15.63 11.74 -7.18
N LEU A 73 14.96 11.52 -6.05
CA LEU A 73 15.61 11.26 -4.77
C LEU A 73 16.35 9.91 -4.77
N ASN A 74 15.70 8.84 -5.24
CA ASN A 74 16.26 7.48 -5.22
C ASN A 74 17.27 7.25 -6.36
N PHE A 75 17.15 7.99 -7.46
CA PHE A 75 17.95 7.87 -8.66
C PHE A 75 18.37 9.24 -9.20
N PRO A 76 19.31 9.95 -8.54
CA PRO A 76 19.69 11.32 -8.92
C PRO A 76 20.18 11.46 -10.38
N MET A 77 20.72 10.39 -10.97
CA MET A 77 21.13 10.35 -12.38
C MET A 77 19.97 10.42 -13.38
N LEU A 78 18.73 10.33 -12.92
CA LEU A 78 17.52 10.46 -13.73
C LEU A 78 16.90 11.85 -13.63
N GLU A 79 17.38 12.71 -12.73
CA GLU A 79 16.91 14.08 -12.59
C GLU A 79 17.06 14.84 -13.92
N GLY A 80 16.02 15.60 -14.29
CA GLY A 80 15.99 16.35 -15.56
C GLY A 80 15.75 15.51 -16.83
N LYS A 81 15.75 14.17 -16.74
CA LYS A 81 15.33 13.33 -17.88
C LYS A 81 13.83 13.39 -18.08
N ASN A 82 13.39 13.12 -19.31
CA ASN A 82 11.96 13.03 -19.58
C ASN A 82 11.32 11.80 -18.90
N PHE A 83 10.02 11.87 -18.63
CA PHE A 83 9.31 10.83 -17.87
C PHE A 83 9.39 9.43 -18.49
N THR A 84 9.50 9.34 -19.81
CA THR A 84 9.66 8.06 -20.51
C THR A 84 11.03 7.43 -20.24
N GLU A 85 12.09 8.22 -20.34
CA GLU A 85 13.45 7.78 -20.01
C GLU A 85 13.60 7.42 -18.54
N LYS A 86 12.97 8.19 -17.64
CA LYS A 86 12.90 7.87 -16.21
C LYS A 86 12.31 6.48 -16.02
N TYR A 87 11.10 6.24 -16.53
CA TYR A 87 10.42 4.95 -16.45
C TYR A 87 11.28 3.78 -16.95
N ARG A 88 11.85 3.89 -18.15
CA ARG A 88 12.68 2.83 -18.76
C ARG A 88 13.95 2.51 -17.97
N SER A 89 14.43 3.47 -17.18
CA SER A 89 15.65 3.33 -16.38
C SER A 89 15.37 2.82 -14.96
N LEU A 90 14.10 2.69 -14.55
CA LEU A 90 13.75 2.20 -13.23
C LEU A 90 14.08 0.70 -13.09
N PRO A 91 14.67 0.29 -11.96
CA PRO A 91 15.03 -1.10 -11.74
C PRO A 91 13.79 -1.99 -11.55
N LEU A 92 13.91 -3.26 -11.93
CA LEU A 92 12.83 -4.27 -11.85
C LEU A 92 13.27 -5.53 -11.10
N ASN A 93 14.22 -5.41 -10.17
CA ASN A 93 14.86 -6.56 -9.54
C ASN A 93 14.25 -7.00 -8.19
N THR A 94 13.31 -6.23 -7.64
CA THR A 94 12.56 -6.58 -6.43
C THR A 94 11.09 -6.22 -6.62
N ASP A 95 10.18 -6.88 -5.89
CA ASP A 95 8.75 -6.58 -5.97
C ASP A 95 8.45 -5.11 -5.69
N GLU A 96 9.06 -4.53 -4.65
CA GLU A 96 8.95 -3.10 -4.34
C GLU A 96 9.28 -2.22 -5.56
N LYS A 97 10.40 -2.51 -6.24
CA LYS A 97 10.87 -1.73 -7.38
C LYS A 97 10.01 -1.96 -8.63
N ILE A 98 9.52 -3.18 -8.85
CA ILE A 98 8.55 -3.49 -9.91
C ILE A 98 7.27 -2.68 -9.66
N ILE A 99 6.68 -2.79 -8.47
CA ILE A 99 5.45 -2.11 -8.10
C ILE A 99 5.61 -0.59 -8.22
N PHE A 100 6.71 -0.03 -7.71
CA PHE A 100 7.03 1.40 -7.84
C PHE A 100 7.15 1.84 -9.30
N SER A 101 7.86 1.08 -10.13
CA SER A 101 8.03 1.37 -11.56
C SER A 101 6.69 1.32 -12.32
N GLN A 102 5.85 0.34 -12.01
CA GLN A 102 4.54 0.18 -12.63
C GLN A 102 3.54 1.25 -12.16
N ALA A 103 3.56 1.66 -10.89
CA ALA A 103 2.81 2.82 -10.41
C ALA A 103 3.25 4.11 -11.12
N TYR A 104 4.57 4.29 -11.35
CA TYR A 104 5.09 5.43 -12.11
C TYR A 104 4.60 5.45 -13.57
N ARG A 105 4.61 4.29 -14.25
CA ARG A 105 4.07 4.14 -15.62
C ARG A 105 2.61 4.57 -15.69
N ILE A 106 1.78 4.05 -14.79
CA ILE A 106 0.35 4.36 -14.73
C ILE A 106 0.14 5.86 -14.53
N MET A 107 0.81 6.45 -13.54
CA MET A 107 0.68 7.88 -13.25
C MET A 107 1.19 8.77 -14.37
N ARG A 108 2.23 8.36 -15.10
CA ARG A 108 2.71 9.07 -16.31
C ARG A 108 1.62 9.15 -17.37
N ILE A 109 0.92 8.04 -17.64
CA ILE A 109 -0.17 7.98 -18.62
C ILE A 109 -1.31 8.90 -18.19
N LEU A 110 -1.78 8.74 -16.94
CA LEU A 110 -2.85 9.57 -16.37
C LEU A 110 -2.50 11.06 -16.42
N ARG A 111 -1.28 11.44 -16.03
CA ARG A 111 -0.78 12.83 -16.06
C ARG A 111 -0.75 13.40 -17.47
N ASN A 112 -0.26 12.63 -18.44
CA ASN A 112 -0.18 13.09 -19.82
C ASN A 112 -1.57 13.32 -20.40
N ASN A 113 -2.51 12.41 -20.17
CA ASN A 113 -3.88 12.55 -20.64
C ASN A 113 -4.60 13.70 -19.93
N ALA A 114 -4.44 13.85 -18.61
CA ALA A 114 -5.07 14.91 -17.84
C ALA A 114 -4.59 16.33 -18.21
N ILE A 115 -3.34 16.53 -18.65
CA ILE A 115 -2.82 17.86 -19.02
C ILE A 115 -2.99 18.15 -20.49
N HIS A 116 -2.60 17.21 -21.35
CA HIS A 116 -2.50 17.45 -22.78
C HIS A 116 -3.78 17.10 -23.53
N SER A 117 -4.72 16.43 -22.88
CA SER A 117 -5.98 15.98 -23.49
C SER A 117 -7.11 16.02 -22.47
N MET A 118 -7.32 17.20 -21.85
CA MET A 118 -8.38 17.39 -20.85
C MET A 118 -9.78 16.97 -21.35
N SER A 119 -10.03 17.05 -22.66
CA SER A 119 -11.27 16.60 -23.29
C SER A 119 -11.35 15.08 -23.56
N SER A 120 -10.23 14.35 -23.47
CA SER A 120 -10.16 12.90 -23.71
C SER A 120 -10.22 12.07 -22.42
N THR A 121 -10.23 12.72 -21.25
CA THR A 121 -10.45 12.05 -19.96
C THR A 121 -11.90 12.23 -19.57
N LYS A 122 -12.64 11.13 -19.48
CA LYS A 122 -14.05 11.11 -19.09
C LYS A 122 -14.24 10.21 -17.88
N ILE A 123 -15.24 10.54 -17.07
CA ILE A 123 -15.69 9.69 -15.97
C ILE A 123 -17.06 9.17 -16.36
N GLU A 124 -17.15 7.87 -16.61
CA GLU A 124 -18.41 7.18 -16.98
C GLU A 124 -18.59 5.97 -16.07
N ASN A 125 -19.73 5.89 -15.35
CA ASN A 125 -20.05 4.77 -14.45
C ASN A 125 -18.91 4.42 -13.46
N GLU A 126 -18.37 5.43 -12.77
CA GLU A 126 -17.24 5.30 -11.84
C GLU A 126 -15.95 4.75 -12.49
N VAL A 127 -15.78 4.89 -13.80
CA VAL A 127 -14.57 4.51 -14.53
C VAL A 127 -13.97 5.74 -15.19
N ILE A 128 -12.67 5.93 -14.99
CA ILE A 128 -11.89 6.98 -15.63
C ILE A 128 -11.35 6.40 -16.93
N ILE A 129 -11.84 6.93 -18.04
CA ILE A 129 -11.45 6.55 -19.40
C ILE A 129 -10.57 7.66 -19.94
N SER A 130 -9.33 7.32 -20.30
CA SER A 130 -8.38 8.21 -20.93
C SER A 130 -8.08 7.70 -22.34
N ASP A 131 -8.66 8.34 -23.37
CA ASP A 131 -8.53 7.92 -24.77
C ASP A 131 -7.53 8.80 -25.55
N GLY A 132 -6.36 9.02 -24.95
CA GLY A 132 -5.29 9.81 -25.56
C GLY A 132 -4.40 8.99 -26.50
N ARG A 133 -3.15 9.43 -26.65
CA ARG A 133 -2.13 8.63 -27.36
C ARG A 133 -1.85 7.31 -26.65
N ASP A 134 -1.80 7.35 -25.33
CA ASP A 134 -1.73 6.19 -24.45
C ASP A 134 -3.11 6.05 -23.81
N LYS A 135 -3.68 4.85 -23.87
CA LYS A 135 -5.05 4.59 -23.41
C LYS A 135 -5.06 3.93 -22.04
N MET A 136 -6.00 4.34 -21.22
CA MET A 136 -6.20 3.72 -19.91
C MET A 136 -7.67 3.76 -19.50
N GLU A 137 -8.15 2.64 -18.97
CA GLU A 137 -9.42 2.56 -18.27
C GLU A 137 -9.18 1.98 -16.88
N ILE A 138 -9.53 2.75 -15.86
CA ILE A 138 -9.37 2.35 -14.46
C ILE A 138 -10.63 2.74 -13.69
N THR A 139 -11.11 1.87 -12.81
CA THR A 139 -12.22 2.23 -11.93
C THR A 139 -11.78 3.33 -10.95
N LYS A 140 -12.74 4.06 -10.39
CA LYS A 140 -12.48 5.01 -9.31
C LYS A 140 -11.86 4.32 -8.09
N THR A 141 -12.27 3.08 -7.80
CA THR A 141 -11.64 2.28 -6.75
C THR A 141 -10.18 1.98 -7.07
N GLY A 142 -9.85 1.61 -8.31
CA GLY A 142 -8.46 1.46 -8.75
C GLY A 142 -7.64 2.74 -8.56
N TYR A 143 -8.27 3.89 -8.79
CA TYR A 143 -7.66 5.19 -8.59
C TYR A 143 -7.33 5.48 -7.12
N GLU A 144 -8.30 5.25 -6.22
CA GLU A 144 -8.11 5.36 -4.77
C GLU A 144 -7.01 4.38 -4.29
N ILE A 145 -6.97 3.17 -4.84
CA ILE A 145 -5.94 2.16 -4.54
C ILE A 145 -4.56 2.61 -5.03
N LEU A 146 -4.46 3.14 -6.25
CA LEU A 146 -3.21 3.67 -6.80
C LEU A 146 -2.66 4.79 -5.92
N TYR A 147 -3.49 5.73 -5.50
CA TYR A 147 -3.10 6.82 -4.61
C TYR A 147 -2.68 6.32 -3.23
N SER A 148 -3.39 5.32 -2.70
CA SER A 148 -3.02 4.66 -1.45
C SER A 148 -1.67 3.95 -1.57
N LEU A 149 -1.41 3.27 -2.68
CA LEU A 149 -0.14 2.61 -2.97
C LEU A 149 1.00 3.63 -3.06
N ILE A 150 0.81 4.74 -3.78
CA ILE A 150 1.81 5.81 -3.89
C ILE A 150 2.10 6.41 -2.51
N TYR A 151 1.06 6.64 -1.71
CA TYR A 151 1.22 7.10 -0.33
C TYR A 151 2.07 6.11 0.47
N GLN A 152 1.78 4.81 0.42
CA GLN A 152 2.59 3.78 1.10
C GLN A 152 4.06 3.80 0.63
N LEU A 153 4.30 3.82 -0.69
CA LEU A 153 5.65 3.88 -1.27
C LEU A 153 6.43 5.16 -0.88
N SER A 154 5.72 6.23 -0.51
CA SER A 154 6.33 7.54 -0.23
C SER A 154 6.60 7.76 1.25
N VAL A 155 5.73 7.24 2.12
CA VAL A 155 5.69 7.54 3.56
C VAL A 155 6.13 6.35 4.40
N CYS A 156 5.85 5.13 3.95
CA CYS A 156 6.03 3.94 4.75
C CYS A 156 7.47 3.44 4.65
N SER A 157 8.31 3.89 5.59
CA SER A 157 9.51 3.17 5.99
C SER A 157 9.12 2.27 7.16
N SER A 158 8.35 1.21 6.93
CA SER A 158 8.14 0.23 8.00
C SER A 158 9.50 -0.28 8.47
N SER A 159 9.74 -0.36 9.78
CA SER A 159 10.96 -1.02 10.28
C SER A 159 11.06 -2.46 9.78
N ASN A 160 9.90 -3.10 9.57
CA ASN A 160 9.77 -4.44 9.02
C ASN A 160 9.50 -4.44 7.50
N LYS A 161 10.55 -4.68 6.70
CA LYS A 161 10.48 -4.72 5.24
C LYS A 161 9.50 -5.76 4.68
N ASN A 162 9.31 -6.89 5.35
CA ASN A 162 8.43 -7.95 4.86
C ASN A 162 6.95 -7.60 5.07
N MET A 163 6.61 -6.92 6.16
CA MET A 163 5.27 -6.35 6.35
C MET A 163 4.94 -5.36 5.23
N PHE A 164 5.84 -4.42 4.95
CA PHE A 164 5.63 -3.48 3.86
C PHE A 164 5.49 -4.17 2.50
N ASN A 165 6.40 -5.09 2.17
CA ASN A 165 6.32 -5.86 0.93
C ASN A 165 4.99 -6.62 0.82
N GLY A 166 4.56 -7.30 1.88
CA GLY A 166 3.30 -8.04 1.88
C GLY A 166 2.08 -7.15 1.67
N LEU A 167 2.08 -5.93 2.20
CA LEU A 167 1.01 -4.95 2.00
C LEU A 167 1.02 -4.37 0.59
N ILE A 168 2.15 -3.88 0.08
CA ILE A 168 2.21 -3.27 -1.26
C ILE A 168 1.88 -4.28 -2.36
N ARG A 169 2.20 -5.58 -2.16
CA ARG A 169 1.76 -6.65 -3.07
C ARG A 169 0.25 -6.74 -3.14
N SER A 170 -0.44 -6.73 -2.00
CA SER A 170 -1.91 -6.73 -1.95
C SER A 170 -2.53 -5.49 -2.59
N TYR A 171 -1.96 -4.30 -2.36
CA TYR A 171 -2.40 -3.08 -3.04
C TYR A 171 -2.26 -3.20 -4.56
N TYR A 172 -1.14 -3.76 -5.01
CA TYR A 172 -0.84 -3.86 -6.43
C TYR A 172 -1.67 -4.97 -7.11
N ASP A 173 -1.90 -6.11 -6.44
CA ASP A 173 -2.84 -7.14 -6.89
C ASP A 173 -4.24 -6.53 -7.08
N ASP A 174 -4.76 -5.80 -6.09
CA ASP A 174 -6.07 -5.16 -6.21
C ASP A 174 -6.10 -4.10 -7.32
N LEU A 175 -5.04 -3.29 -7.46
CA LEU A 175 -4.92 -2.30 -8.53
C LEU A 175 -5.00 -2.93 -9.92
N ILE A 176 -4.33 -4.07 -10.14
CA ILE A 176 -4.36 -4.78 -11.41
C ILE A 176 -5.81 -5.18 -11.76
N HIS A 177 -6.59 -5.66 -10.79
CA HIS A 177 -7.99 -6.05 -11.02
C HIS A 177 -8.89 -4.87 -11.37
N GLU A 178 -8.54 -3.66 -10.95
CA GLU A 178 -9.31 -2.44 -11.22
C GLU A 178 -8.94 -1.74 -12.54
N ILE A 179 -7.86 -2.17 -13.20
CA ILE A 179 -7.44 -1.68 -14.50
C ILE A 179 -8.10 -2.54 -15.59
N ARG A 180 -9.00 -1.92 -16.37
CA ARG A 180 -9.72 -2.59 -17.46
C ARG A 180 -8.97 -2.52 -18.79
N LEU A 181 -8.24 -1.44 -19.01
CA LEU A 181 -7.45 -1.22 -20.21
C LEU A 181 -6.17 -0.47 -19.84
N LEU A 182 -5.04 -0.91 -20.42
CA LEU A 182 -3.77 -0.23 -20.36
C LEU A 182 -3.02 -0.44 -21.67
N GLU A 183 -2.97 0.59 -22.51
CA GLU A 183 -2.26 0.57 -23.78
C GLU A 183 -1.30 1.75 -23.83
N ASP A 184 0.00 1.47 -23.84
CA ASP A 184 1.03 2.46 -24.11
C ASP A 184 2.13 1.88 -25.00
N LYS A 185 3.04 2.73 -25.46
CA LYS A 185 4.15 2.31 -26.32
C LYS A 185 5.24 1.52 -25.59
N GLU A 186 5.14 1.34 -24.28
CA GLU A 186 6.24 0.80 -23.50
C GLU A 186 6.21 -0.71 -23.38
N GLN A 187 5.03 -1.31 -23.15
CA GLN A 187 4.89 -2.76 -23.02
C GLN A 187 3.57 -3.26 -23.60
N ALA A 188 3.67 -4.10 -24.65
CA ALA A 188 2.54 -4.71 -25.35
C ALA A 188 1.81 -5.82 -24.56
N GLY A 189 2.02 -5.94 -23.25
CA GLY A 189 1.55 -7.09 -22.44
C GLY A 189 0.95 -6.72 -21.07
N GLY A 190 0.58 -5.46 -20.86
CA GLY A 190 0.02 -4.99 -19.58
C GLY A 190 1.09 -4.69 -18.54
N LEU A 191 0.73 -4.81 -17.26
CA LEU A 191 1.62 -4.54 -16.13
C LEU A 191 2.55 -5.71 -15.84
N VAL A 192 3.76 -5.40 -15.35
CA VAL A 192 4.79 -6.42 -15.05
C VAL A 192 4.38 -7.28 -13.85
N SER A 193 4.52 -8.60 -14.01
CA SER A 193 4.35 -9.58 -12.93
C SER A 193 5.49 -9.52 -11.91
N PHE A 194 5.20 -9.90 -10.67
CA PHE A 194 6.16 -9.90 -9.55
C PHE A 194 6.08 -11.23 -8.80
N SER A 195 6.86 -11.40 -7.73
CA SER A 195 6.97 -12.69 -7.06
C SER A 195 5.66 -13.18 -6.43
N ASN A 196 5.57 -14.49 -6.20
CA ASN A 196 4.48 -15.12 -5.43
C ASN A 196 4.70 -15.06 -3.91
N GLY A 197 5.40 -14.04 -3.40
CA GLY A 197 5.59 -13.85 -1.96
C GLY A 197 4.28 -13.62 -1.19
N ILE A 198 4.34 -13.55 0.13
CA ILE A 198 3.14 -13.36 0.96
C ILE A 198 2.37 -12.08 0.59
N ARG A 199 1.03 -12.19 0.56
CA ARG A 199 0.08 -11.07 0.46
C ARG A 199 -0.57 -10.89 1.82
N LEU A 200 -0.50 -9.68 2.36
CA LEU A 200 -1.11 -9.35 3.64
C LEU A 200 -2.47 -8.72 3.43
N LYS A 201 -3.45 -9.11 4.24
CA LYS A 201 -4.75 -8.45 4.24
C LYS A 201 -4.59 -7.00 4.69
N ARG A 202 -5.10 -6.07 3.88
CA ARG A 202 -4.71 -4.65 3.96
C ARG A 202 -5.85 -3.71 4.39
N PHE A 203 -7.04 -4.22 4.68
CA PHE A 203 -8.16 -3.36 5.08
C PHE A 203 -8.06 -2.99 6.56
N VAL A 204 -8.10 -4.00 7.43
CA VAL A 204 -7.91 -3.84 8.88
C VAL A 204 -6.94 -4.90 9.37
N ARG A 205 -5.99 -4.52 10.22
CA ARG A 205 -5.05 -5.43 10.88
C ARG A 205 -5.14 -5.27 12.38
N TYR A 206 -5.38 -6.39 13.06
CA TYR A 206 -5.46 -6.46 14.52
C TYR A 206 -4.10 -6.84 15.08
N GLU A 207 -3.46 -5.93 15.79
CA GLU A 207 -2.14 -6.13 16.39
C GLU A 207 -2.29 -6.61 17.84
N VAL A 208 -2.01 -7.89 18.06
CA VAL A 208 -2.08 -8.54 19.37
C VAL A 208 -0.79 -8.25 20.14
N MET A 209 -0.88 -7.36 21.12
CA MET A 209 0.29 -6.78 21.81
C MET A 209 0.92 -7.71 22.86
N ASN A 210 0.15 -8.65 23.41
CA ASN A 210 0.54 -9.52 24.52
C ASN A 210 0.34 -11.01 24.20
N ALA A 211 0.78 -11.43 23.01
CA ALA A 211 0.64 -12.81 22.57
C ALA A 211 1.48 -13.76 23.45
N GLU A 212 0.81 -14.67 24.17
CA GLU A 212 1.51 -15.72 24.90
C GLU A 212 1.81 -16.93 24.02
N TYR A 213 2.97 -17.54 24.23
CA TYR A 213 3.40 -18.71 23.48
C TYR A 213 4.17 -19.70 24.36
N PHE A 214 4.41 -20.90 23.83
CA PHE A 214 5.42 -21.84 24.31
C PHE A 214 6.29 -22.32 23.15
N VAL A 215 7.49 -22.79 23.45
CA VAL A 215 8.43 -23.32 22.45
C VAL A 215 8.35 -24.84 22.44
N GLN A 216 8.15 -25.42 21.27
CA GLN A 216 8.20 -26.86 21.06
C GLN A 216 8.83 -27.15 19.68
N ASP A 217 9.78 -28.08 19.62
CA ASP A 217 10.34 -28.60 18.36
C ASP A 217 10.77 -27.53 17.33
N SER A 218 11.41 -26.45 17.79
CA SER A 218 11.84 -25.29 16.98
C SER A 218 10.71 -24.40 16.44
N GLU A 219 9.53 -24.51 17.01
CA GLU A 219 8.35 -23.69 16.72
C GLU A 219 7.92 -22.93 17.98
N LEU A 220 7.42 -21.72 17.78
CA LEU A 220 6.64 -21.00 18.77
C LEU A 220 5.17 -21.30 18.52
N ILE A 221 4.47 -21.75 19.54
CA ILE A 221 3.06 -22.10 19.49
C ILE A 221 2.30 -21.13 20.38
N LEU A 222 1.37 -20.38 19.79
CA LEU A 222 0.52 -19.43 20.50
C LEU A 222 -0.42 -20.18 21.46
N LYS A 223 -0.50 -19.73 22.71
CA LYS A 223 -1.40 -20.31 23.72
C LYS A 223 -2.85 -19.89 23.49
N LYS A 224 -3.06 -18.68 22.99
CA LYS A 224 -4.37 -18.05 22.77
C LYS A 224 -4.39 -17.38 21.41
N LEU A 225 -5.45 -17.62 20.64
CA LEU A 225 -5.65 -17.02 19.33
C LEU A 225 -6.68 -15.90 19.41
N TYR A 226 -6.42 -14.80 18.71
CA TYR A 226 -7.43 -13.77 18.52
C TYR A 226 -8.41 -14.26 17.46
N VAL A 227 -9.70 -14.30 17.80
CA VAL A 227 -10.76 -14.80 16.92
C VAL A 227 -11.49 -13.61 16.32
N LEU A 228 -11.41 -13.49 15.00
CA LEU A 228 -12.24 -12.56 14.26
C LEU A 228 -13.63 -13.18 14.01
N PRO A 229 -14.70 -12.36 13.94
CA PRO A 229 -15.95 -12.77 13.31
C PRO A 229 -15.71 -13.35 11.91
N GLU A 230 -16.48 -14.38 11.53
CA GLU A 230 -16.26 -15.11 10.27
C GLU A 230 -16.34 -14.20 9.04
N GLU A 231 -17.24 -13.21 9.08
CA GLU A 231 -17.42 -12.21 8.03
C GLU A 231 -16.16 -11.36 7.76
N PHE A 232 -15.21 -11.32 8.70
CA PHE A 232 -13.98 -10.53 8.61
C PHE A 232 -12.78 -11.35 8.13
N TYR A 233 -12.88 -12.69 8.09
CA TYR A 233 -11.75 -13.56 7.77
C TYR A 233 -11.13 -13.33 6.39
N ASN A 234 -11.86 -12.78 5.42
CA ASN A 234 -11.33 -12.61 4.06
C ASN A 234 -10.56 -11.29 3.87
N TRP A 235 -10.78 -10.29 4.72
CA TRP A 235 -10.25 -8.94 4.50
C TRP A 235 -9.55 -8.33 5.73
N CYS A 236 -9.75 -8.90 6.93
CA CYS A 236 -9.01 -8.54 8.14
C CYS A 236 -7.81 -9.47 8.40
N GLY A 237 -6.66 -8.87 8.69
CA GLY A 237 -5.44 -9.54 9.14
C GLY A 237 -5.29 -9.50 10.66
N ILE A 238 -4.46 -10.40 11.19
CA ILE A 238 -4.05 -10.40 12.60
C ILE A 238 -2.54 -10.48 12.61
N ASP A 239 -1.91 -9.60 13.38
CA ASP A 239 -0.48 -9.58 13.62
C ASP A 239 -0.22 -9.87 15.09
N TYR A 240 0.68 -10.80 15.38
CA TYR A 240 1.04 -11.14 16.75
C TYR A 240 2.39 -10.54 17.10
N GLN A 241 2.42 -9.69 18.13
CA GLN A 241 3.66 -9.21 18.68
C GLN A 241 4.27 -10.30 19.58
N ILE A 242 5.46 -10.74 19.22
CA ILE A 242 6.20 -11.80 19.91
C ILE A 242 7.54 -11.23 20.38
N GLU A 243 7.82 -11.33 21.67
CA GLU A 243 9.16 -11.05 22.21
C GLU A 243 9.89 -12.38 22.42
N PHE A 244 10.99 -12.60 21.71
CA PHE A 244 11.76 -13.85 21.77
C PHE A 244 13.25 -13.53 21.77
N ASN A 245 14.00 -14.09 22.73
CA ASN A 245 15.45 -13.85 22.92
C ASN A 245 15.86 -12.36 22.98
N GLY A 246 14.99 -11.49 23.54
CA GLY A 246 15.25 -10.05 23.68
C GLY A 246 14.98 -9.22 22.43
N SER A 247 14.54 -9.84 21.33
CA SER A 247 14.07 -9.17 20.12
C SER A 247 12.55 -9.17 20.06
N ARG A 248 11.98 -8.18 19.36
CA ARG A 248 10.54 -8.08 19.12
C ARG A 248 10.25 -8.33 17.65
N TYR A 249 9.17 -9.08 17.42
CA TYR A 249 8.72 -9.51 16.11
C TYR A 249 7.23 -9.22 15.97
N LEU A 250 6.79 -8.87 14.77
CA LEU A 250 5.39 -8.69 14.42
C LEU A 250 5.01 -9.69 13.33
N VAL A 251 4.48 -10.84 13.76
CA VAL A 251 4.26 -11.99 12.88
C VAL A 251 2.82 -11.99 12.37
N PRO A 252 2.58 -11.86 11.06
CA PRO A 252 1.26 -11.92 10.49
C PRO A 252 0.72 -13.35 10.50
N ILE A 253 -0.57 -13.51 10.78
CA ILE A 253 -1.27 -14.80 10.74
C ILE A 253 -1.16 -15.47 9.36
N GLU A 254 -0.98 -14.69 8.30
CA GLU A 254 -0.79 -15.17 6.94
C GLU A 254 0.52 -15.97 6.73
N ASP A 255 1.54 -15.82 7.60
CA ASP A 255 2.79 -16.61 7.55
C ASP A 255 2.86 -17.71 8.64
N MET A 256 1.79 -17.87 9.43
CA MET A 256 1.72 -18.89 10.49
C MET A 256 1.22 -20.23 9.96
N LEU A 257 1.84 -21.31 10.44
CA LEU A 257 1.37 -22.69 10.23
C LEU A 257 0.15 -22.93 11.12
N ASP A 258 -0.90 -23.50 10.52
CA ASP A 258 -2.18 -23.78 11.19
C ASP A 258 -2.71 -22.61 12.03
N ARG A 259 -2.42 -21.36 11.61
CA ARG A 259 -2.81 -20.10 12.27
C ARG A 259 -2.37 -19.94 13.73
N SER A 260 -1.46 -20.78 14.21
CA SER A 260 -1.06 -20.81 15.63
C SER A 260 0.43 -21.03 15.86
N LYS A 261 1.17 -21.43 14.83
CA LYS A 261 2.59 -21.77 14.96
C LYS A 261 3.45 -20.94 14.03
N VAL A 262 4.60 -20.52 14.51
CA VAL A 262 5.64 -19.89 13.68
C VAL A 262 6.96 -20.64 13.88
N LYS A 263 7.64 -20.94 12.78
CA LYS A 263 8.99 -21.51 12.84
C LYS A 263 9.95 -20.46 13.40
N ILE A 264 10.75 -20.80 14.41
CA ILE A 264 11.69 -19.85 15.02
C ILE A 264 12.66 -19.29 13.97
N ALA A 265 13.11 -20.12 13.03
CA ALA A 265 13.99 -19.71 11.94
C ALA A 265 13.40 -18.63 11.00
N LYS A 266 12.08 -18.41 11.01
CA LYS A 266 11.39 -17.39 10.22
C LYS A 266 11.11 -16.10 11.01
N LEU A 267 11.39 -16.04 12.31
CA LEU A 267 11.09 -14.84 13.09
C LEU A 267 11.84 -13.61 12.59
N GLU A 268 13.09 -13.77 12.15
CA GLU A 268 13.91 -12.68 11.62
C GLU A 268 13.29 -12.01 10.38
N ASP A 269 12.42 -12.71 9.65
CA ASP A 269 11.65 -12.11 8.56
C ASP A 269 10.68 -11.04 9.09
N TRP A 270 10.35 -11.06 10.38
CA TRP A 270 9.29 -10.29 10.99
C TRP A 270 9.76 -9.34 12.11
N ILE A 271 11.05 -9.07 12.21
CA ILE A 271 11.64 -8.17 13.22
C ILE A 271 11.12 -6.73 13.10
N ILE A 272 10.90 -6.04 14.22
CA ILE A 272 10.41 -4.65 14.29
C ILE A 272 11.35 -3.68 14.99
#